data_AF-A0A4Q0GN00-F1
#
_entry.id   AF-A0A4Q0GN00-F1
#
_cell.length_a   1.000
_cell.length_b   1.000
_cell.length_c   1.000
_cell.angle_alpha   90.00
_cell.angle_beta   90.00
_cell.angle_gamma   90.00
#
_symmetry.space_group_name_H-M   'P 1'
#
loop_
_entity.id
_entity.type
_entity.pdbx_description
1 polymer ?
#
loop_
_entity_poly.entity_id
_entity_poly.type
_entity_poly.pdbx_seq_one_letter_code
_entity_poly.pdbx_strand_id
1 'polypeptide(L)'
;MIHPAIPATLLALAGPFVAAPFSASGRDVPQPRFALDGLQVAQLSIHQRVIIRVPRMSRAPARAFSPPREWKEHKGPKCIAVAAIAGAMLNKEGAVDLVMDDTTRLRARLDGDCRPLDYYSGFYLRPGPDGLICKDRDAIRMRSGARCEIDGFRSLRPKKAKK
;
A
#
# COMPACT_ATOMS: atom_id res chain seq x y z
N MET A 1 50.76 -0.16 -19.09
CA MET A 1 50.93 -1.39 -19.87
C MET A 1 49.67 -1.59 -20.71
N ILE A 2 49.83 -1.48 -22.03
CA ILE A 2 49.08 -2.17 -23.10
C ILE A 2 47.55 -1.92 -23.17
N HIS A 3 47.17 -0.91 -23.96
CA HIS A 3 46.12 -1.04 -25.01
C HIS A 3 46.66 -1.96 -26.14
N PRO A 4 45.89 -2.55 -27.10
CA PRO A 4 44.71 -1.96 -27.79
C PRO A 4 43.66 -2.96 -28.41
N ALA A 5 42.69 -2.41 -29.17
CA ALA A 5 41.98 -2.92 -30.38
C ALA A 5 40.44 -2.73 -30.27
N ILE A 6 39.76 -1.67 -30.76
CA ILE A 6 39.49 -1.22 -32.17
C ILE A 6 38.73 -2.30 -32.99
N PRO A 7 37.75 -2.01 -33.91
CA PRO A 7 37.15 -0.73 -34.40
C PRO A 7 35.60 -0.68 -34.29
N ALA A 8 34.85 0.42 -34.39
CA ALA A 8 34.86 1.59 -35.29
C ALA A 8 34.58 1.27 -36.77
N THR A 9 33.32 1.07 -37.17
CA THR A 9 32.77 1.48 -38.48
C THR A 9 31.33 0.99 -38.64
N LEU A 10 30.38 1.91 -38.88
CA LEU A 10 29.25 1.61 -39.75
C LEU A 10 28.80 2.92 -40.40
N LEU A 11 28.90 2.91 -41.72
CA LEU A 11 28.76 4.02 -42.65
C LEU A 11 27.38 4.68 -42.57
N ALA A 12 27.38 6.01 -42.56
CA ALA A 12 26.26 6.82 -43.00
C ALA A 12 26.19 6.78 -44.54
N LEU A 13 25.14 6.17 -45.09
CA LEU A 13 24.78 6.31 -46.50
C LEU A 13 23.64 7.32 -46.60
N ALA A 14 24.01 8.57 -46.91
CA ALA A 14 23.08 9.57 -47.42
C ALA A 14 22.78 9.25 -48.90
N GLY A 15 21.56 8.77 -49.17
CA GLY A 15 21.01 8.65 -50.52
C GLY A 15 19.87 9.65 -50.72
N PRO A 16 19.69 10.22 -51.93
CA PRO A 16 18.62 11.16 -52.21
C PRO A 16 17.26 10.43 -52.19
N PHE A 17 16.36 10.88 -51.30
CA PHE A 17 14.95 10.51 -51.35
C PHE A 17 14.33 11.07 -52.63
N VAL A 18 14.28 10.26 -53.68
CA VAL A 18 13.40 10.52 -54.83
C VAL A 18 11.99 10.12 -54.39
N ALA A 19 11.16 11.13 -54.14
CA ALA A 19 9.72 10.95 -53.92
C ALA A 19 9.05 10.57 -55.25
N ALA A 20 9.02 9.28 -55.56
CA ALA A 20 8.10 8.76 -56.58
C ALA A 20 6.68 8.75 -55.99
N PRO A 21 5.66 9.21 -56.73
CA PRO A 21 4.28 9.10 -56.27
C PRO A 21 3.95 7.61 -56.14
N PHE A 22 3.71 7.17 -54.91
CA PHE A 22 3.16 5.86 -54.66
C PHE A 22 1.72 5.89 -55.18
N SER A 23 1.54 5.48 -56.44
CA SER A 23 0.23 5.13 -56.95
C SER A 23 -0.28 4.00 -56.07
N ALA A 24 -1.15 4.35 -55.12
CA ALA A 24 -1.92 3.41 -54.36
C ALA A 24 -2.85 2.71 -55.35
N SER A 25 -2.34 1.67 -56.00
CA SER A 25 -3.15 0.64 -56.62
C SER A 25 -4.00 0.08 -55.50
N GLY A 26 -5.22 0.61 -55.37
CA GLY A 26 -6.24 0.05 -54.52
C GLY A 26 -6.35 -1.41 -54.90
N ARG A 27 -5.85 -2.29 -54.03
CA ARG A 27 -6.15 -3.70 -54.14
C ARG A 27 -7.64 -3.79 -53.90
N ASP A 28 -8.39 -4.03 -54.98
CA ASP A 28 -9.71 -4.64 -54.91
C ASP A 28 -9.55 -5.92 -54.10
N VAL A 29 -9.78 -5.83 -52.79
CA VAL A 29 -9.94 -7.01 -51.95
C VAL A 29 -11.27 -7.60 -52.39
N PRO A 30 -11.30 -8.85 -52.90
CA PRO A 30 -12.57 -9.47 -53.28
C PRO A 30 -13.45 -9.50 -52.04
N GLN A 31 -14.50 -8.67 -52.01
CA GLN A 31 -15.54 -8.80 -51.00
C GLN A 31 -16.13 -10.20 -51.17
N PRO A 32 -16.14 -11.03 -50.11
CA PRO A 32 -16.79 -12.32 -50.20
C PRO A 32 -18.29 -12.05 -50.39
N ARG A 33 -18.81 -12.38 -51.58
CA ARG A 33 -20.23 -12.35 -51.88
C ARG A 33 -20.89 -13.55 -51.22
N PHE A 34 -21.06 -13.49 -49.89
CA PHE A 34 -22.03 -14.33 -49.22
C PHE A 34 -23.41 -13.78 -49.57
N ALA A 35 -24.06 -14.38 -50.57
CA ALA A 35 -25.49 -14.21 -50.77
C ALA A 35 -26.20 -14.87 -49.59
N LEU A 36 -26.42 -14.09 -48.54
CA LEU A 36 -27.22 -14.47 -47.39
C LEU A 36 -28.69 -14.17 -47.71
N ASP A 37 -29.27 -14.95 -48.62
CA ASP A 37 -30.72 -14.99 -48.78
C ASP A 37 -31.32 -15.50 -47.47
N GLY A 38 -31.82 -14.56 -46.66
CA GLY A 38 -32.48 -14.82 -45.38
C GLY A 38 -31.75 -14.34 -44.12
N LEU A 39 -30.57 -13.71 -44.19
CA LEU A 39 -29.93 -13.16 -42.98
C LEU A 39 -30.35 -11.70 -42.73
N GLN A 40 -31.29 -11.52 -41.82
CA GLN A 40 -31.59 -10.21 -41.25
C GLN A 40 -30.54 -9.86 -40.19
N VAL A 41 -29.66 -8.92 -40.51
CA VAL A 41 -28.66 -8.39 -39.57
C VAL A 41 -29.26 -7.17 -38.88
N ALA A 42 -29.58 -7.28 -37.60
CA ALA A 42 -30.04 -6.16 -36.78
C ALA A 42 -28.88 -5.66 -35.89
N GLN A 43 -28.54 -4.37 -35.99
CA GLN A 43 -27.56 -3.75 -35.11
C GLN A 43 -28.27 -3.22 -33.86
N LEU A 44 -27.98 -3.82 -32.70
CA LEU A 44 -28.47 -3.37 -31.40
C LEU A 44 -27.41 -2.49 -30.72
N SER A 45 -27.74 -1.24 -30.40
CA SER A 45 -26.89 -0.35 -29.60
C SER A 45 -27.50 -0.15 -28.21
N ILE A 46 -26.83 -0.66 -27.17
CA ILE A 46 -27.27 -0.54 -25.77
C ILE A 46 -26.53 0.61 -25.10
N HIS A 47 -27.27 1.64 -24.68
CA HIS A 47 -26.73 2.75 -23.90
C HIS A 47 -27.12 2.60 -22.43
N GLN A 48 -26.15 2.31 -21.56
CA GLN A 48 -26.34 2.30 -20.11
C GLN A 48 -25.82 3.60 -19.49
N ARG A 49 -26.67 4.26 -18.69
CA ARG A 49 -26.29 5.39 -17.85
C ARG A 49 -26.25 4.93 -16.39
N VAL A 50 -25.07 5.03 -15.77
CA VAL A 50 -24.90 4.79 -14.34
C VAL A 50 -24.80 6.13 -13.63
N ILE A 51 -25.70 6.39 -12.69
CA ILE A 51 -25.67 7.60 -11.85
C ILE A 51 -25.07 7.19 -10.50
N ILE A 52 -23.78 7.45 -10.30
CA ILE A 52 -23.11 7.21 -9.02
C ILE A 52 -23.37 8.43 -8.12
N ARG A 53 -24.27 8.27 -7.16
CA ARG A 53 -24.52 9.30 -6.13
C ARG A 53 -23.49 9.14 -5.02
N VAL A 54 -22.51 10.04 -4.95
CA VAL A 54 -21.57 10.09 -3.82
C VAL A 54 -22.25 10.81 -2.66
N PRO A 55 -22.52 10.14 -1.51
CA PRO A 55 -23.10 10.82 -0.36
C PRO A 55 -22.11 11.86 0.16
N ARG A 56 -22.59 13.09 0.36
CA ARG A 56 -21.83 14.11 1.08
C ARG A 56 -21.76 13.66 2.53
N MET A 57 -20.64 13.10 2.97
CA MET A 57 -20.41 12.84 4.39
C MET A 57 -20.69 14.14 5.14
N SER A 58 -21.76 14.16 5.95
CA SER A 58 -21.93 15.20 6.95
C SER A 58 -20.61 15.24 7.71
N ARG A 59 -19.95 16.40 7.77
CA ARG A 59 -18.76 16.59 8.60
C ARG A 59 -19.12 16.04 9.98
N ALA A 60 -18.59 14.86 10.31
CA ALA A 60 -18.62 14.41 11.69
C ALA A 60 -18.04 15.57 12.49
N PRO A 61 -18.64 15.95 13.64
CA PRO A 61 -18.08 17.02 14.45
C PRO A 61 -16.59 16.70 14.60
N ALA A 62 -15.74 17.67 14.23
CA ALA A 62 -14.31 17.52 14.37
C ALA A 62 -14.08 17.02 15.78
N ARG A 63 -13.57 15.78 15.93
CA ARG A 63 -13.31 15.19 17.24
C ARG A 63 -12.52 16.26 18.00
N ALA A 64 -13.07 16.72 19.12
CA ALA A 64 -12.45 17.77 19.91
C ALA A 64 -10.97 17.45 20.03
N PHE A 65 -10.13 18.38 19.57
CA PHE A 65 -8.68 18.25 19.61
C PHE A 65 -8.31 18.11 21.09
N SER A 66 -8.20 16.86 21.54
CA SER A 66 -7.73 16.59 22.89
C SER A 66 -6.25 16.97 22.87
N PRO A 67 -5.80 17.85 23.79
CA PRO A 67 -4.40 18.20 23.86
C PRO A 67 -3.58 16.91 23.98
N PRO A 68 -2.37 16.84 23.38
CA PRO A 68 -1.52 15.66 23.43
C PRO A 68 -1.37 15.23 24.89
N ARG A 69 -1.97 14.09 25.24
CA ARG A 69 -1.88 13.57 26.60
C ARG A 69 -0.47 13.04 26.77
N GLU A 70 0.29 13.64 27.69
CA GLU A 70 1.60 13.10 28.03
C GLU A 70 1.44 11.75 28.73
N TRP A 71 2.17 10.75 28.25
CA TRP A 71 2.19 9.41 28.83
C TRP A 71 3.47 9.22 29.63
N LYS A 72 3.35 8.55 30.78
CA LYS A 72 4.48 8.03 31.54
C LYS A 72 4.61 6.53 31.23
N GLU A 73 5.79 6.12 30.79
CA GLU A 73 6.10 4.72 30.52
C GLU A 73 6.46 4.00 31.82
N HIS A 74 5.88 2.82 31.99
CA HIS A 74 6.17 1.89 33.07
C HIS A 74 6.51 0.51 32.50
N LYS A 75 7.04 -0.38 33.35
CA LYS A 75 7.28 -1.78 32.97
C LYS A 75 5.95 -2.43 32.54
N GLY A 76 5.92 -2.97 31.32
CA GLY A 76 4.79 -3.72 30.81
C GLY A 76 4.96 -5.23 30.98
N PRO A 77 3.96 -6.00 30.54
CA PRO A 77 4.01 -7.46 30.53
C PRO A 77 5.03 -7.96 29.50
N LYS A 78 5.41 -9.24 29.59
CA LYS A 78 6.28 -9.89 28.57
C LYS A 78 5.50 -10.30 27.33
N CYS A 79 4.25 -10.71 27.53
CA CYS A 79 3.35 -11.23 26.51
C CYS A 79 1.96 -10.64 26.72
N ILE A 80 1.22 -10.45 25.64
CA ILE A 80 -0.17 -10.01 25.68
C ILE A 80 -1.03 -10.87 24.77
N ALA A 81 -2.31 -11.03 25.12
CA ALA A 81 -3.25 -11.74 24.28
C ALA A 81 -3.65 -10.87 23.09
N VAL A 82 -3.54 -11.40 21.86
CA VAL A 82 -3.95 -10.66 20.66
C VAL A 82 -5.45 -10.40 20.66
N ALA A 83 -6.25 -11.32 21.21
CA ALA A 83 -7.70 -11.18 21.33
C ALA A 83 -8.14 -10.01 22.23
N ALA A 84 -7.29 -9.58 23.17
CA ALA A 84 -7.57 -8.45 24.05
C ALA A 84 -7.20 -7.09 23.42
N ILE A 85 -6.64 -7.07 22.21
CA ILE A 85 -6.29 -5.81 21.54
C ILE A 85 -7.55 -5.21 20.91
N ALA A 86 -8.03 -4.11 21.48
CA ALA A 86 -9.17 -3.35 20.97
C ALA A 86 -8.78 -2.40 19.83
N GLY A 87 -7.51 -1.98 19.78
CA GLY A 87 -7.01 -1.12 18.71
C GLY A 87 -5.53 -0.86 18.79
N ALA A 88 -4.98 -0.23 17.75
CA ALA A 88 -3.58 0.12 17.70
C ALA A 88 -3.37 1.47 17.03
N MET A 89 -2.34 2.17 17.46
CA MET A 89 -1.95 3.47 16.94
C MET A 89 -0.43 3.50 16.75
N LEU A 90 -0.02 3.86 15.55
CA LEU A 90 1.38 3.96 15.18
C LEU A 90 1.99 5.23 15.78
N ASN A 91 3.11 5.09 16.46
CA ASN A 91 3.90 6.20 16.97
C ASN A 91 5.07 6.47 16.01
N LYS A 92 5.41 7.75 15.83
CA LYS A 92 6.54 8.22 15.03
C LYS A 92 7.90 7.85 15.61
N GLU A 93 7.96 7.31 16.82
CA GLU A 93 9.21 6.94 17.52
C GLU A 93 9.63 5.49 17.29
N GLY A 94 9.12 4.80 16.25
CA GLY A 94 9.44 3.38 16.05
C GLY A 94 8.69 2.46 17.02
N ALA A 95 7.48 2.85 17.42
CA ALA A 95 6.71 2.11 18.41
C ALA A 95 5.23 2.04 18.04
N VAL A 96 4.54 1.04 18.57
CA VAL A 96 3.10 0.86 18.37
C VAL A 96 2.39 0.94 19.71
N ASP A 97 1.47 1.90 19.84
CA ASP A 97 0.60 2.03 21.00
C ASP A 97 -0.64 1.18 20.81
N LEU A 98 -0.71 0.07 21.54
CA LEU A 98 -1.84 -0.84 21.62
C LEU A 98 -2.83 -0.34 22.68
N VAL A 99 -4.12 -0.39 22.35
CA VAL A 99 -5.23 -0.17 23.27
C VAL A 99 -5.87 -1.53 23.51
N MET A 100 -5.94 -1.92 24.77
CA MET A 100 -6.54 -3.17 25.21
C MET A 100 -8.05 -2.98 25.44
N ASP A 101 -8.79 -4.09 25.48
CA ASP A 101 -10.22 -4.14 25.81
C ASP A 101 -10.56 -3.53 27.17
N ASP A 102 -9.68 -3.71 28.16
CA ASP A 102 -9.75 -3.11 29.49
C ASP A 102 -9.40 -1.60 29.51
N THR A 103 -9.27 -0.96 28.33
CA THR A 103 -8.90 0.45 28.14
C THR A 103 -7.47 0.78 28.58
N THR A 104 -6.67 -0.20 29.00
CA THR A 104 -5.25 0.02 29.24
C THR A 104 -4.51 0.24 27.93
N ARG A 105 -3.40 0.97 28.02
CA ARG A 105 -2.59 1.31 26.87
C ARG A 105 -1.18 0.79 27.06
N LEU A 106 -0.69 0.05 26.06
CA LEU A 106 0.62 -0.56 26.05
C LEU A 106 1.39 -0.04 24.84
N ARG A 107 2.66 0.31 25.02
CA ARG A 107 3.56 0.64 23.92
C ARG A 107 4.46 -0.54 23.63
N ALA A 108 4.29 -1.14 22.46
CA ALA A 108 5.23 -2.09 21.91
C ALA A 108 6.41 -1.31 21.30
N ARG A 109 7.57 -1.43 21.93
CA ARG A 109 8.84 -0.99 21.36
C ARG A 109 9.26 -2.04 20.33
N LEU A 110 9.59 -1.56 19.14
CA LEU A 110 10.12 -2.39 18.08
C LEU A 110 11.63 -2.21 18.05
N ASP A 111 12.31 -3.21 17.49
CA ASP A 111 13.74 -3.16 17.28
C ASP A 111 14.17 -1.90 16.49
N GLY A 112 15.46 -1.55 16.62
CA GLY A 112 16.02 -0.31 16.09
C GLY A 112 16.01 -0.20 14.56
N ASP A 113 15.81 -1.29 13.83
CA ASP A 113 15.77 -1.27 12.37
C ASP A 113 14.40 -0.80 11.84
N CYS A 114 13.40 -0.71 12.72
CA CYS A 114 12.03 -0.40 12.32
C CYS A 114 11.70 1.09 12.31
N ARG A 115 11.88 1.66 11.11
CA ARG A 115 11.72 3.08 10.87
C ARG A 115 10.24 3.47 10.81
N PRO A 116 9.90 4.73 11.20
CA PRO A 116 8.53 5.24 11.12
C PRO A 116 7.87 5.16 9.74
N LEU A 117 8.68 5.17 8.68
CA LEU A 117 8.20 5.14 7.30
C LEU A 117 7.63 3.77 6.92
N ASP A 118 8.06 2.69 7.58
CA ASP A 118 7.54 1.35 7.34
C ASP A 118 6.08 1.20 7.79
N TYR A 119 5.59 2.10 8.64
CA TYR A 119 4.26 2.05 9.22
C TYR A 119 3.15 2.66 8.37
N TYR A 120 3.46 3.24 7.20
CA TYR A 120 2.62 4.22 6.46
C TYR A 120 1.15 3.81 6.18
N SER A 121 0.75 2.58 6.47
CA SER A 121 -0.60 2.07 6.19
C SER A 121 -1.05 0.93 7.11
N GLY A 122 -0.46 0.80 8.31
CA GLY A 122 -0.80 -0.23 9.28
C GLY A 122 0.20 -1.40 9.30
N PHE A 123 -0.16 -2.43 10.06
CA PHE A 123 0.69 -3.59 10.29
C PHE A 123 -0.15 -4.83 10.55
N TYR A 124 0.49 -5.99 10.44
CA TYR A 124 -0.08 -7.28 10.74
C TYR A 124 0.64 -7.91 11.92
N LEU A 125 -0.13 -8.55 12.80
CA LEU A 125 0.35 -9.38 13.89
C LEU A 125 -0.01 -10.83 13.57
N ARG A 126 0.95 -11.73 13.78
CA ARG A 126 0.66 -13.16 13.81
C ARG A 126 0.86 -13.64 15.24
N PRO A 127 -0.21 -13.99 15.98
CA PRO A 127 -0.04 -14.60 17.28
C PRO A 127 0.69 -15.94 17.16
N GLY A 128 1.39 -16.31 18.22
CA GLY A 128 1.86 -17.68 18.39
C GLY A 128 0.71 -18.68 18.52
N PRO A 129 1.01 -19.99 18.60
CA PRO A 129 0.00 -21.02 18.82
C PRO A 129 -0.75 -20.88 20.15
N ASP A 130 -0.19 -20.12 21.09
CA ASP A 130 -0.77 -19.75 22.37
C ASP A 130 -1.76 -18.56 22.28
N GLY A 131 -1.94 -17.96 21.11
CA GLY A 131 -2.78 -16.77 20.93
C GLY A 131 -2.15 -15.49 21.49
N LEU A 132 -0.90 -15.54 21.94
CA LEU A 132 -0.17 -14.43 22.52
C LEU A 132 0.80 -13.82 21.51
N ILE A 133 1.18 -12.56 21.78
CA ILE A 133 2.32 -11.89 21.16
C ILE A 133 3.29 -11.49 22.29
N CYS A 134 4.54 -11.92 22.19
CA CYS A 134 5.57 -11.80 23.21
C CYS A 134 6.77 -11.02 22.73
N LYS A 135 7.40 -10.31 23.66
CA LYS A 135 8.72 -9.73 23.42
C LYS A 135 9.77 -10.80 23.16
N ASP A 136 10.78 -10.49 22.36
CA ASP A 136 11.91 -11.37 22.00
C ASP A 136 11.50 -12.71 21.34
N ARG A 137 10.27 -12.80 20.82
CA ARG A 137 9.73 -14.02 20.18
C ARG A 137 8.99 -13.69 18.89
N ASP A 138 8.13 -12.68 18.99
CA ASP A 138 7.24 -12.32 17.91
C ASP A 138 7.63 -10.99 17.29
N ALA A 139 7.19 -10.81 16.05
CA ALA A 139 7.49 -9.63 15.26
C ALA A 139 6.21 -9.05 14.66
N ILE A 140 6.17 -7.74 14.56
CA ILE A 140 5.15 -7.01 13.81
C ILE A 140 5.58 -6.99 12.34
N ARG A 141 4.64 -7.33 11.45
CA ARG A 141 4.90 -7.30 10.01
C ARG A 141 4.29 -6.04 9.40
N MET A 142 5.14 -5.19 8.86
CA MET A 142 4.74 -3.95 8.25
C MET A 142 4.17 -4.20 6.86
N ARG A 143 3.28 -3.31 6.40
CA ARG A 143 2.75 -3.40 5.04
C ARG A 143 3.83 -3.15 3.98
N SER A 144 4.92 -2.47 4.34
CA SER A 144 6.13 -2.33 3.51
C SER A 144 6.87 -3.67 3.30
N GLY A 145 6.56 -4.69 4.09
CA GLY A 145 7.25 -5.98 4.06
C GLY A 145 8.30 -6.12 5.17
N ALA A 146 8.63 -5.05 5.88
CA ALA A 146 9.53 -5.09 7.02
C ALA A 146 8.99 -6.03 8.12
N ARG A 147 9.92 -6.74 8.78
CA ARG A 147 9.65 -7.56 9.95
C ARG A 147 10.36 -6.93 11.13
N CYS A 148 9.60 -6.55 12.14
CA CYS A 148 10.07 -5.77 13.28
C CYS A 148 9.87 -6.57 14.55
N GLU A 149 10.95 -7.03 15.16
CA GLU A 149 10.89 -7.74 16.43
C GLU A 149 10.39 -6.82 17.53
N ILE A 150 9.70 -7.43 18.50
CA ILE A 150 9.18 -6.70 19.66
C ILE A 150 10.22 -6.77 20.78
N ASP A 151 10.93 -5.67 20.99
CA ASP A 151 11.90 -5.52 22.09
C ASP A 151 11.21 -5.55 23.47
N GLY A 152 9.99 -5.03 23.54
CA GLY A 152 9.23 -5.06 24.79
C GLY A 152 7.99 -4.20 24.84
N PHE A 153 7.16 -4.49 25.84
CA PHE A 153 5.97 -3.72 26.13
C PHE A 153 6.19 -2.77 27.31
N ARG A 154 5.70 -1.53 27.16
CA ARG A 154 5.65 -0.53 28.23
C ARG A 154 4.21 -0.19 28.54
N SER A 155 3.82 -0.23 29.81
CA SER A 155 2.51 0.26 30.21
C SER A 155 2.51 1.78 30.16
N LEU A 156 1.54 2.37 29.47
CA LEU A 156 1.35 3.81 29.40
C LEU A 156 0.31 4.22 30.45
N ARG A 157 0.71 5.10 31.37
CA ARG A 157 -0.20 5.74 32.32
C ARG A 157 -0.24 7.24 32.01
N PRO A 158 -1.41 7.88 32.00
CA PRO A 158 -1.49 9.30 31.73
C PRO A 158 -0.74 10.07 32.82
N LYS A 159 0.14 10.99 32.44
CA LYS A 159 0.67 11.96 33.40
C LYS A 159 -0.51 12.80 33.88
N LYS A 160 -0.60 13.03 35.19
CA LYS A 160 -1.58 13.97 35.73
C LYS A 160 -1.36 15.31 35.03
N ALA A 161 -2.40 15.87 34.42
CA ALA A 161 -2.32 17.21 33.85
C ALA A 161 -1.93 18.16 34.99
N LYS A 162 -0.85 18.94 34.82
CA LYS A 162 -0.58 20.04 35.72
C LYS A 162 -1.78 20.99 35.59
N LYS A 163 -2.47 21.20 36.72
CA LYS A 163 -3.60 22.13 36.83
C LYS A 163 -3.06 23.54 36.97
#